data_AF-A0A351CHN5-F1
#
_entry.id   AF-A0A351CHN5-F1
#
_cell.length_a   1.000
_cell.length_b   1.000
_cell.length_c   1.000
_cell.angle_alpha   90.00
_cell.angle_beta   90.00
_cell.angle_gamma   90.00
#
_symmetry.space_group_name_H-M   'P 1'
#
loop_
_entity.id
_entity.type
_entity.pdbx_description
1 polymer ?
#
loop_
_entity_poly.entity_id
_entity_poly.type
_entity_poly.pdbx_seq_one_letter_code
_entity_poly.pdbx_strand_id
1 'polypeptide(L)' 'MKVASGKKDFTNTYQMRTYYFCSESCLKSFEANPEKYLESMSIKRKGWWSRYLDRLNKVTGGKSPKCH' A
#
# COMPACT_ATOMS: atom_id res chain seq x y z
N MET A 1 26.01 -0.34 -30.35
CA MET A 1 25.38 0.80 -29.65
C MET A 1 25.99 0.90 -28.26
N LYS A 2 26.64 2.02 -27.92
CA LYS A 2 27.35 2.19 -26.63
C LYS A 2 26.42 2.99 -25.70
N VAL A 3 25.71 2.32 -24.80
CA VAL A 3 24.91 3.02 -23.78
C VAL A 3 25.86 3.34 -22.63
N ALA A 4 26.23 4.62 -22.51
CA ALA A 4 26.94 5.10 -21.33
C ALA A 4 25.97 5.03 -20.14
N SER A 5 26.17 4.06 -19.25
CA SER A 5 25.45 3.92 -17.99
C SER A 5 25.95 4.98 -17.01
N GLY A 6 25.42 6.20 -17.14
CA GLY A 6 25.51 7.20 -16.09
C GLY A 6 24.64 6.75 -14.92
N LYS A 7 25.24 6.11 -13.91
CA LYS A 7 24.58 5.81 -12.65
C LYS A 7 24.19 7.14 -11.99
N LYS A 8 22.90 7.46 -12.04
CA LYS A 8 22.31 8.55 -11.26
C LYS A 8 21.49 7.90 -10.15
N ASP A 9 22.00 7.99 -8.92
CA ASP A 9 21.38 7.33 -7.78
C ASP A 9 20.25 8.21 -7.22
N PHE A 10 19.07 8.15 -7.84
CA PHE A 10 17.87 8.85 -7.33
C PHE A 10 17.36 8.13 -6.07
N THR A 11 17.76 8.64 -4.92
CA THR A 11 17.48 8.05 -3.60
C THR A 11 16.73 9.05 -2.73
N ASN A 12 15.65 8.64 -2.08
CA ASN A 12 14.87 9.48 -1.15
C ASN A 12 14.63 8.74 0.17
N THR A 13 14.88 9.41 1.29
CA THR A 13 14.68 8.87 2.63
C THR A 13 13.36 9.37 3.21
N TYR A 14 12.39 8.47 3.39
CA TYR A 14 11.08 8.79 3.96
C TYR A 14 10.72 7.80 5.08
N GLN A 15 10.31 8.30 6.25
CA GLN A 15 9.97 7.50 7.43
C GLN A 15 11.05 6.44 7.81
N MET A 16 12.33 6.85 7.82
CA MET A 16 13.49 5.97 8.11
C MET A 16 13.66 4.81 7.11
N ARG A 17 13.05 4.89 5.92
CA ARG A 17 13.24 3.95 4.81
C ARG A 17 13.85 4.67 3.63
N THR A 18 14.78 3.99 2.96
CA THR A 18 15.48 4.53 1.78
C THR A 18 14.83 3.94 0.52
N TYR A 19 14.30 4.80 -0.34
CA TYR A 19 13.62 4.43 -1.58
C TYR A 19 14.49 4.78 -2.79
N TYR A 20 14.60 3.84 -3.73
CA TYR A 20 15.38 3.98 -4.95
C TYR A 20 14.46 4.16 -6.16
N PHE A 21 14.77 5.13 -7.01
CA PHE A 21 13.98 5.46 -8.18
C PHE A 21 14.82 5.33 -9.45
N CYS A 22 14.16 4.97 -10.55
CA CYS A 22 14.80 4.81 -11.86
C CYS A 22 14.96 6.14 -12.62
N SER A 23 14.27 7.21 -12.21
CA SER A 23 14.26 8.50 -12.92
C SER A 23 13.94 9.69 -12.00
N GLU A 24 14.39 10.88 -12.41
CA GLU A 24 14.08 12.17 -11.75
C GLU A 24 12.57 12.43 -11.68
N SER A 25 11.84 12.06 -12.73
CA SER A 25 10.37 12.19 -12.79
C SER A 25 9.67 11.36 -11.72
N CYS A 26 10.14 10.15 -11.45
CA CYS A 26 9.59 9.29 -10.41
C CYS A 26 9.89 9.86 -9.02
N LEU A 27 11.10 10.38 -8.78
CA LEU A 27 11.47 11.00 -7.51
C LEU A 27 10.63 12.25 -7.23
N LYS A 28 10.46 13.15 -8.20
CA LYS A 28 9.62 14.35 -8.05
C LYS A 28 8.15 14.02 -7.79
N SER A 29 7.63 12.97 -8.44
CA SER A 29 6.25 12.51 -8.23
C SER A 29 6.04 11.93 -6.83
N PHE A 30 7.06 11.23 -6.31
CA PHE A 30 7.06 10.69 -4.96
C PHE A 30 7.19 11.79 -3.90
N GLU A 31 8.05 12.80 -4.11
CA GLU A 31 8.18 13.96 -3.22
C GLU A 31 6.90 14.80 -3.16
N ALA A 32 6.21 14.96 -4.29
CA ALA A 32 4.98 15.73 -4.34
C ALA A 32 3.85 15.09 -3.53
N ASN A 33 3.76 13.75 -3.51
CA ASN A 33 2.69 13.01 -2.81
C ASN A 33 3.17 11.62 -2.34
N PRO A 34 4.00 11.54 -1.28
CA PRO A 34 4.55 10.27 -0.83
C PRO A 34 3.47 9.34 -0.23
N GLU A 35 2.48 9.92 0.43
CA GLU A 35 1.38 9.19 1.10
C GLU A 35 0.60 8.31 0.12
N LYS A 36 0.29 8.82 -1.08
CA LYS A 36 -0.44 8.08 -2.12
C LYS A 36 0.25 6.76 -2.51
N TYR A 37 1.59 6.76 -2.56
CA TYR A 37 2.35 5.57 -2.92
C TYR A 37 2.48 4.61 -1.73
N LEU A 38 2.58 5.14 -0.52
CA LEU A 38 2.77 4.35 0.71
C LEU A 38 1.47 3.76 1.26
N GLU A 39 0.34 4.44 1.07
CA GLU A 39 -0.99 4.00 1.51
C GLU A 39 -1.41 2.71 0.80
N SER A 40 -1.06 2.59 -0.48
CA SER A 40 -1.30 1.39 -1.30
C SER A 40 -0.66 0.11 -0.73
N MET A 41 0.43 0.26 0.03
CA MET A 41 1.18 -0.87 0.60
C MET A 41 0.51 -1.45 1.86
N SER A 42 -0.49 -0.76 2.40
CA SER A 42 -1.18 -1.12 3.64
C SER A 42 -2.58 -1.68 3.46
N ILE A 43 -3.04 -1.91 2.21
CA ILE A 43 -4.32 -2.58 1.96
C ILE A 43 -4.21 -4.02 2.44
N LYS A 44 -4.44 -4.23 3.73
CA LYS A 44 -4.58 -5.55 4.34
C LYS A 44 -5.83 -6.14 3.73
N ARG A 45 -5.65 -7.00 2.72
CA ARG A 45 -6.76 -7.71 2.10
C ARG A 45 -7.57 -8.37 3.22
N LYS A 46 -8.88 -8.12 3.24
CA LYS A 46 -9.79 -8.77 4.19
C LYS A 46 -9.61 -10.28 4.10
N GLY A 47 -9.05 -10.87 5.16
CA GLY A 47 -8.84 -12.30 5.28
C GLY A 47 -10.17 -13.06 5.34
N TRP A 48 -10.10 -14.39 5.29
CA TRP A 48 -11.28 -15.26 5.32
C TRP A 48 -12.20 -14.98 6.53
N TRP A 49 -11.63 -14.73 7.71
CA TRP A 49 -12.37 -14.38 8.92
C TRP A 49 -13.09 -13.02 8.84
N SER A 50 -12.48 -11.97 8.28
CA SER A 50 -13.18 -10.70 8.06
C SER A 50 -14.35 -10.87 7.09
N ARG A 51 -14.20 -11.65 6.02
CA ARG A 51 -15.29 -11.92 5.08
C ARG A 51 -16.42 -12.72 5.72
N TYR A 52 -16.09 -13.68 6.58
CA TYR A 52 -17.06 -14.45 7.34
C TYR A 52 -17.82 -13.58 8.34
N LEU A 53 -17.13 -12.71 9.08
CA LEU A 53 -17.76 -11.75 9.99
C LEU A 53 -18.65 -10.74 9.26
N ASP A 54 -18.23 -10.22 8.10
CA ASP A 54 -19.08 -9.37 7.25
C ASP A 54 -20.37 -10.11 6.84
N ARG A 55 -20.27 -11.41 6.50
CA ARG A 55 -21.44 -12.26 6.20
C ARG A 55 -22.33 -12.48 7.42
N LEU A 56 -21.76 -12.80 8.58
CA LEU A 56 -22.51 -13.00 9.81
C LEU A 56 -23.24 -11.72 10.22
N ASN A 57 -22.55 -10.58 10.23
CA ASN A 57 -23.15 -9.28 10.54
C ASN A 57 -24.30 -8.92 9.60
N LYS A 58 -24.19 -9.29 8.31
CA LYS A 58 -25.29 -9.12 7.35
C LYS A 58 -26.51 -9.97 7.69
N VAL A 59 -26.32 -11.20 8.16
CA VAL A 59 -27.41 -12.13 8.48
C VAL A 59 -28.05 -11.81 9.83
N THR A 60 -27.24 -11.47 10.84
CA THR A 60 -27.72 -11.26 12.21
C THR A 60 -27.94 -9.78 12.57
N GLY A 61 -27.58 -8.85 11.67
CA GLY A 61 -27.62 -7.42 11.95
C GLY A 61 -26.70 -7.00 13.10
N GLY A 62 -25.64 -7.77 13.38
CA GLY A 62 -24.76 -7.57 14.53
C GLY A 62 -25.34 -8.05 15.86
N LYS A 63 -26.51 -8.68 15.87
CA LYS A 63 -27.10 -9.29 17.08
C LYS A 63 -26.62 -10.73 17.22
N SER A 64 -26.49 -11.22 18.45
CA SER A 64 -26.18 -12.63 18.69
C SER A 64 -27.30 -13.51 18.12
N PRO A 65 -26.99 -14.59 17.38
CA PRO A 65 -28.02 -15.53 16.95
C PRO A 65 -28.72 -16.08 18.18
N LYS A 66 -30.05 -15.96 18.23
CA LYS A 66 -30.84 -16.61 19.28
C LYS A 66 -30.76 -18.11 19.04
N CYS A 67 -30.14 -18.83 19.97
CA CYS A 67 -30.39 -20.25 20.13
C CYS A 67 -31.80 -20.41 20.72
N HIS A 68 -32.54 -21.39 20.19
CA HIS A 68 -33.87 -21.76 20.69
C HIS A 68 -33.77 -22.39 22.09
#